data_AF-A0A6G5A462-F1
#
_entry.id   AF-A0A6G5A462-F1
#
_cell.length_a   1.000
_cell.length_b   1.000
_cell.length_c   1.000
_cell.angle_alpha   90.00
_cell.angle_beta   90.00
_cell.angle_gamma   90.00
#
_symmetry.space_group_name_H-M   'P 1'
#
loop_
_entity.id
_entity.type
_entity.pdbx_description
1 polymer ?
#
loop_
_entity_poly.entity_id
_entity_poly.type
_entity_poly.pdbx_seq_one_letter_code
_entity_poly.pdbx_strand_id
1 'polypeptide(L)'
;FFCLDDTQAQNASYRDLLHLLNTTSRIYVYYTSYMMYKNNDALTCLYYLKDVLTETFFRVDLNYNRYDERFSREVTGILGNDTKGDPFMQPFSWPGPWPPMPKVLKYYDSRHHCGVFLLQVAGTMQCELHIWEGDIIKKNNIFIISKRPA
;
A
#
# COMPACT_ATOMS: atom_id res chain seq x y z
N PHE A 1 -7.88 14.63 -4.64
CA PHE A 1 -7.41 13.60 -3.69
C PHE A 1 -5.91 13.87 -3.59
N PHE A 2 -5.43 14.26 -2.41
CA PHE A 2 -4.29 15.19 -2.31
C PHE A 2 -2.99 14.55 -1.82
N CYS A 3 -2.75 13.27 -2.13
CA CYS A 3 -1.46 12.65 -1.86
C CYS A 3 -0.28 13.31 -2.58
N LEU A 4 -0.55 14.26 -3.49
CA LEU A 4 0.43 14.97 -4.31
C LEU A 4 -0.01 16.43 -4.61
N ASP A 5 -0.93 17.04 -3.85
CA ASP A 5 -1.53 18.32 -4.29
C ASP A 5 -0.71 19.58 -4.00
N ASP A 6 0.28 19.48 -3.12
CA ASP A 6 1.30 20.49 -3.02
C ASP A 6 2.58 19.94 -3.62
N THR A 7 3.31 20.83 -4.30
CA THR A 7 4.60 20.69 -4.98
C THR A 7 5.77 20.23 -4.07
N GLN A 8 5.53 19.30 -3.15
CA GLN A 8 6.46 18.77 -2.14
C GLN A 8 6.44 17.24 -2.04
N ALA A 9 5.90 16.51 -3.02
CA ALA A 9 6.18 15.08 -3.15
C ALA A 9 7.67 14.91 -3.50
N GLN A 10 8.51 14.87 -2.47
CA GLN A 10 9.94 14.64 -2.62
C GLN A 10 10.19 13.17 -2.91
N ASN A 11 11.33 12.87 -3.55
CA ASN A 11 11.79 11.49 -3.64
C ASN A 11 11.85 10.92 -2.22
N ALA A 12 11.20 9.80 -2.01
CA ALA A 12 11.16 9.21 -0.68
C ALA A 12 12.55 8.72 -0.26
N SER A 13 12.84 8.87 1.01
CA SER A 13 14.02 8.30 1.65
C SER A 13 13.72 6.94 2.27
N TYR A 14 14.76 6.21 2.66
CA TYR A 14 14.59 4.97 3.42
C TYR A 14 13.83 5.17 4.74
N ARG A 15 14.05 6.31 5.40
CA ARG A 15 13.35 6.66 6.63
C ARG A 15 11.84 6.85 6.39
N ASP A 16 11.47 7.36 5.22
CA ASP A 16 10.06 7.52 4.83
C ASP A 16 9.37 6.18 4.64
N LEU A 17 10.06 5.18 4.08
CA LEU A 17 9.54 3.82 3.97
C LEU A 17 9.31 3.20 5.36
N LEU A 18 10.29 3.32 6.26
CA LEU A 18 10.12 2.85 7.63
C LEU A 18 8.98 3.59 8.35
N HIS A 19 8.86 4.90 8.14
CA HIS A 19 7.79 5.70 8.72
C HIS A 19 6.42 5.27 8.19
N LEU A 20 6.26 5.13 6.87
CA LEU A 20 5.03 4.65 6.23
C LEU A 20 4.57 3.30 6.80
N LEU A 21 5.51 2.37 7.05
CA LEU A 21 5.20 1.04 7.57
C LEU A 21 5.02 1.01 9.10
N ASN A 22 5.60 1.96 9.84
CA ASN A 22 5.58 1.98 11.30
C ASN A 22 4.28 2.60 11.85
N THR A 23 3.17 1.89 11.64
CA THR A 23 1.85 2.32 12.12
C THR A 23 1.07 1.15 12.70
N THR A 24 0.10 1.47 13.57
CA THR A 24 -0.92 0.53 14.03
C THR A 24 -2.19 0.61 13.19
N SER A 25 -2.30 1.62 12.30
CA SER A 25 -3.41 1.78 11.37
C SER A 25 -3.33 0.77 10.23
N ARG A 26 -4.47 0.44 9.62
CA ARG A 26 -4.48 -0.23 8.32
C ARG A 26 -3.80 0.65 7.28
N ILE A 27 -3.01 0.05 6.41
CA ILE A 27 -2.48 0.68 5.20
C ILE A 27 -3.22 0.08 4.02
N TYR A 28 -4.01 0.89 3.33
CA TYR A 28 -4.76 0.48 2.14
C TYR A 28 -3.89 0.62 0.91
N VAL A 29 -3.95 -0.38 0.02
CA VAL A 29 -3.56 -0.22 -1.38
C VAL A 29 -4.76 0.43 -2.07
N TYR A 30 -4.80 1.76 -2.02
CA TYR A 30 -5.97 2.54 -2.40
C TYR A 30 -6.19 2.57 -3.92
N TYR A 31 -5.11 2.59 -4.68
CA TYR A 31 -5.15 2.60 -6.14
C TYR A 31 -3.99 1.81 -6.72
N THR A 32 -4.23 1.11 -7.83
CA THR A 32 -3.20 0.40 -8.61
C THR A 32 -3.42 0.66 -10.08
N SER A 33 -2.33 0.80 -10.85
CA SER A 33 -2.41 0.92 -12.32
C SER A 33 -2.51 -0.42 -13.05
N TYR A 34 -2.58 -1.52 -12.30
CA TYR A 34 -2.73 -2.89 -12.78
C TYR A 34 -3.70 -3.66 -11.90
N MET A 35 -4.25 -4.76 -12.41
CA MET A 35 -5.15 -5.64 -11.66
C MET A 35 -4.38 -6.76 -10.97
N MET A 36 -4.69 -7.00 -9.70
CA MET A 36 -4.19 -8.15 -8.95
C MET A 36 -5.20 -9.30 -9.03
N TYR A 37 -4.71 -10.50 -9.31
CA TYR A 37 -5.53 -11.70 -9.43
C TYR A 37 -5.06 -12.81 -8.51
N LYS A 38 -6.01 -13.63 -8.04
CA LYS A 38 -5.74 -14.92 -7.42
C LYS A 38 -6.76 -15.93 -7.92
N ASN A 39 -6.31 -17.04 -8.51
CA ASN A 39 -7.16 -18.04 -9.14
C ASN A 39 -8.13 -17.43 -10.19
N ASN A 40 -7.62 -16.50 -11.02
CA ASN A 40 -8.36 -15.72 -12.03
C ASN A 40 -9.41 -14.72 -11.50
N ASP A 41 -9.48 -14.54 -10.18
CA ASP A 41 -10.42 -13.60 -9.57
C ASP A 41 -9.71 -12.29 -9.20
N ALA A 42 -10.30 -11.16 -9.57
CA ALA A 42 -9.78 -9.84 -9.25
C ALA A 42 -9.86 -9.59 -7.74
N LEU A 43 -8.77 -9.11 -7.16
CA LEU A 43 -8.70 -8.77 -5.74
C LEU A 43 -9.15 -7.32 -5.53
N THR A 44 -9.92 -7.07 -4.48
CA THR A 44 -10.39 -5.74 -4.11
C THR A 44 -10.17 -5.46 -2.63
N CYS A 45 -10.32 -4.19 -2.23
CA CYS A 45 -10.24 -3.75 -0.83
C CYS A 45 -8.96 -4.22 -0.10
N LEU A 46 -7.82 -4.17 -0.80
CA LEU A 46 -6.55 -4.63 -0.24
C LEU A 46 -6.06 -3.66 0.84
N TYR A 47 -5.77 -4.18 2.02
CA TYR A 47 -5.08 -3.46 3.08
C TYR A 47 -4.20 -4.40 3.89
N TYR A 48 -3.24 -3.86 4.61
CA TYR A 48 -2.37 -4.64 5.46
C TYR A 48 -2.13 -3.97 6.80
N LEU A 49 -1.88 -4.80 7.82
CA LEU A 49 -1.56 -4.38 9.18
C LEU A 49 -0.15 -4.85 9.52
N LYS A 50 0.68 -3.93 10.02
CA LYS A 50 2.03 -4.24 10.50
C LYS A 50 1.97 -5.08 11.76
N ASP A 51 2.53 -6.29 11.68
CA ASP A 51 2.83 -7.11 12.85
C ASP A 51 4.26 -6.80 13.32
N VAL A 52 5.27 -7.24 12.55
CA VAL A 52 6.69 -7.01 12.84
C VAL A 52 7.29 -6.02 11.85
N LEU A 53 8.12 -5.11 12.34
CA LEU A 53 8.93 -4.21 11.53
C LEU A 53 10.30 -4.05 12.19
N THR A 54 11.36 -4.30 11.43
CA THR A 54 12.75 -4.00 11.78
C THR A 54 13.34 -3.11 10.70
N GLU A 55 14.62 -2.78 10.82
CA GLU A 55 15.33 -1.98 9.82
C GLU A 55 15.44 -2.66 8.45
N THR A 56 15.30 -3.97 8.33
CA THR A 56 15.52 -4.70 7.06
C THR A 56 14.44 -5.73 6.75
N PHE A 57 13.44 -5.86 7.63
CA PHE A 57 12.42 -6.89 7.53
C PHE A 57 11.06 -6.37 7.98
N PHE A 58 10.02 -6.89 7.36
CA PHE A 58 8.65 -6.69 7.83
C PHE A 58 7.83 -7.97 7.75
N ARG A 59 6.83 -8.05 8.62
CA ARG A 59 5.73 -9.02 8.59
C ARG A 59 4.42 -8.30 8.76
N VAL A 60 3.48 -8.55 7.88
CA VAL A 60 2.16 -7.92 7.87
C VAL A 60 1.07 -8.97 7.71
N ASP A 61 -0.11 -8.68 8.24
CA ASP A 61 -1.34 -9.39 7.89
C ASP A 61 -2.03 -8.68 6.73
N LEU A 62 -1.97 -9.27 5.53
CA LEU A 62 -2.57 -8.76 4.32
C LEU A 62 -4.00 -9.27 4.19
N ASN A 63 -4.93 -8.34 4.09
CA ASN A 63 -6.36 -8.58 3.95
C ASN A 63 -6.84 -8.11 2.57
N TYR A 64 -7.74 -8.87 1.95
CA TYR A 64 -8.32 -8.53 0.66
C TYR A 64 -9.66 -9.25 0.47
N ASN A 65 -10.47 -8.73 -0.44
CA ASN A 65 -11.71 -9.35 -0.87
C ASN A 65 -11.50 -10.07 -2.20
N ARG A 66 -12.21 -11.18 -2.36
CA ARG A 66 -12.36 -11.90 -3.63
C ARG A 66 -13.84 -12.27 -3.74
N TYR A 67 -14.54 -11.66 -4.68
CA TYR A 67 -16.01 -11.61 -4.67
C TYR A 67 -16.53 -11.05 -3.32
N ASP A 68 -17.50 -11.72 -2.70
CA ASP A 68 -18.08 -11.34 -1.41
C ASP A 68 -17.34 -11.95 -0.21
N GLU A 69 -16.27 -12.71 -0.45
CA GLU A 69 -15.48 -13.38 0.57
C GLU A 69 -14.26 -12.54 0.98
N ARG A 70 -13.98 -12.51 2.28
CA ARG A 70 -12.81 -11.85 2.86
C ARG A 70 -11.72 -12.87 3.14
N PHE A 71 -10.51 -12.55 2.73
CA PHE A 71 -9.32 -13.35 2.95
C PHE A 71 -8.27 -12.56 3.71
N SER A 72 -7.53 -13.26 4.57
CA SER A 72 -6.32 -12.75 5.18
C SER A 72 -5.17 -13.74 4.97
N ARG A 73 -3.94 -13.22 4.98
CA ARG A 73 -2.73 -14.04 5.01
C ARG A 73 -1.56 -13.24 5.54
N GLU A 74 -0.64 -13.95 6.18
CA GLU A 74 0.65 -13.39 6.50
C GLU A 74 1.48 -13.15 5.22
N VAL A 75 2.13 -11.98 5.17
CA VAL A 75 3.15 -11.65 4.18
C VAL A 75 4.39 -11.15 4.91
N THR A 76 5.52 -11.76 4.56
CA THR A 76 6.85 -11.31 4.98
C THR A 76 7.59 -10.67 3.82
N GLY A 77 8.60 -9.88 4.12
CA GLY A 77 9.45 -9.30 3.11
C GLY A 77 10.66 -8.60 3.69
N ILE A 78 11.52 -8.15 2.78
CA ILE A 78 12.71 -7.38 3.11
C ILE A 78 12.53 -5.91 2.75
N LEU A 79 13.30 -5.07 3.44
CA LEU A 79 13.40 -3.64 3.23
C LEU A 79 14.86 -3.30 2.92
N GLY A 80 15.07 -2.33 2.04
CA GLY A 80 16.40 -1.81 1.77
C GLY A 80 16.39 -0.61 0.84
N ASN A 81 17.57 -0.26 0.35
CA ASN A 81 17.75 0.67 -0.76
C ASN A 81 18.28 -0.08 -1.97
N ASP A 82 17.82 0.28 -3.16
CA ASP A 82 18.34 -0.27 -4.40
C ASP A 82 19.74 0.29 -4.73
N THR A 83 20.29 -0.08 -5.88
CA THR A 83 21.62 0.37 -6.30
C THR A 83 21.70 1.88 -6.58
N LYS A 84 20.57 2.56 -6.73
CA LYS A 84 20.47 4.02 -6.90
C LYS A 84 20.19 4.74 -5.59
N GLY A 85 20.01 4.01 -4.50
CA GLY A 85 19.63 4.56 -3.20
C GLY A 85 18.12 4.76 -3.03
N ASP A 86 17.29 4.30 -3.97
CA ASP A 86 15.84 4.41 -3.85
C ASP A 86 15.32 3.35 -2.86
N PRO A 87 14.45 3.73 -1.89
CA PRO A 87 13.98 2.83 -0.86
C PRO A 87 12.97 1.82 -1.42
N PHE A 88 13.09 0.55 -1.05
CA PHE A 88 12.19 -0.51 -1.53
C PHE A 88 11.70 -1.44 -0.42
N MET A 89 10.53 -2.01 -0.65
CA MET A 89 10.03 -3.20 0.05
C MET A 89 9.83 -4.34 -0.95
N GLN A 90 10.24 -5.56 -0.59
CA GLN A 90 10.04 -6.75 -1.42
C GLN A 90 9.22 -7.79 -0.64
N PRO A 91 7.89 -7.83 -0.82
CA PRO A 91 7.03 -8.80 -0.15
C PRO A 91 7.07 -10.18 -0.85
N PHE A 92 7.43 -11.25 -0.15
CA PHE A 92 7.62 -12.59 -0.75
C PHE A 92 6.34 -13.38 -1.03
N SER A 93 5.18 -12.90 -0.57
CA SER A 93 3.89 -13.59 -0.69
C SER A 93 2.73 -12.63 -1.02
N TRP A 94 3.05 -11.48 -1.60
CA TRP A 94 2.07 -10.52 -2.08
C TRP A 94 1.29 -11.10 -3.28
N PRO A 95 -0.03 -10.93 -3.34
CA PRO A 95 -0.80 -11.31 -4.53
C PRO A 95 -0.40 -10.43 -5.73
N GLY A 96 -0.22 -11.02 -6.88
CA GLY A 96 0.17 -10.30 -8.09
C GLY A 96 1.27 -11.01 -8.87
N PRO A 97 2.15 -10.24 -9.55
CA PRO A 97 3.17 -10.81 -10.43
C PRO A 97 4.12 -11.73 -9.68
N TRP A 98 4.45 -12.85 -10.31
CA TRP A 98 5.48 -13.78 -9.86
C TRP A 98 6.67 -13.74 -10.83
N PRO A 99 7.93 -13.71 -10.35
CA PRO A 99 8.36 -13.73 -8.94
C PRO A 99 8.04 -12.43 -8.18
N PRO A 100 8.11 -12.42 -6.83
CA PRO A 100 7.81 -11.22 -6.06
C PRO A 100 8.82 -10.12 -6.35
N MET A 101 8.34 -9.04 -6.98
CA MET A 101 9.18 -7.92 -7.38
C MET A 101 9.31 -6.88 -6.26
N PRO A 102 10.50 -6.26 -6.10
CA PRO A 102 10.65 -5.08 -5.26
C PRO A 102 9.69 -3.97 -5.68
N LYS A 103 9.09 -3.32 -4.68
CA LYS A 103 8.27 -2.13 -4.81
C LYS A 103 9.09 -0.96 -4.29
N VAL A 104 9.46 -0.04 -5.17
CA VAL A 104 10.28 1.13 -4.85
C VAL A 104 9.35 2.26 -4.41
N LEU A 105 9.51 2.77 -3.19
CA LEU A 105 8.76 3.92 -2.72
C LEU A 105 9.32 5.18 -3.41
N LYS A 106 8.56 5.71 -4.38
CA LYS A 106 9.03 6.85 -5.17
C LYS A 106 8.73 8.17 -4.49
N TYR A 107 7.53 8.30 -3.96
CA TYR A 107 7.05 9.52 -3.30
C TYR A 107 6.43 9.16 -1.96
N TYR A 108 6.63 10.01 -0.96
CA TYR A 108 5.96 9.90 0.32
C TYR A 108 5.53 11.27 0.83
N ASP A 109 4.26 11.39 1.18
CA ASP A 109 3.72 12.53 1.89
C ASP A 109 3.55 12.16 3.36
N SER A 110 4.40 12.72 4.21
CA SER A 110 4.38 12.48 5.66
C SER A 110 3.23 13.17 6.38
N ARG A 111 2.57 14.18 5.78
CA ARG A 111 1.41 14.86 6.37
C ARG A 111 0.13 14.05 6.17
N HIS A 112 0.00 13.45 4.99
CA HIS A 112 -1.17 12.66 4.60
C HIS A 112 -0.93 11.14 4.69
N HIS A 113 0.25 10.73 5.13
CA HIS A 113 0.71 9.34 5.28
C HIS A 113 0.38 8.46 4.08
N CYS A 114 0.73 8.94 2.89
CA CYS A 114 0.58 8.16 1.68
C CYS A 114 1.86 8.08 0.86
N GLY A 115 2.07 6.90 0.28
CA GLY A 115 3.24 6.56 -0.50
C GLY A 115 2.85 6.06 -1.89
N VAL A 116 3.60 6.47 -2.90
CA VAL A 116 3.48 5.94 -4.26
C VAL A 116 4.62 4.97 -4.50
N PHE A 117 4.29 3.70 -4.70
CA PHE A 117 5.24 2.67 -5.07
C PHE A 117 5.30 2.49 -6.58
N LEU A 118 6.51 2.28 -7.10
CA LEU A 118 6.78 1.83 -8.45
C LEU A 118 7.22 0.37 -8.43
N LEU A 119 6.73 -0.42 -9.37
CA LEU A 119 7.07 -1.83 -9.49
C LEU A 119 6.92 -2.29 -10.94
N GLN A 120 7.69 -3.30 -11.32
CA GLN A 120 7.61 -3.86 -12.67
C GLN A 120 6.63 -5.03 -12.72
N VAL A 121 5.67 -4.95 -13.64
CA VAL A 121 4.65 -5.99 -13.88
C VAL A 121 4.67 -6.35 -15.35
N ALA A 122 5.00 -7.61 -15.68
CA ALA A 122 5.11 -8.09 -17.06
C ALA A 122 5.96 -7.15 -17.96
N GLY A 123 7.10 -6.69 -17.43
CA GLY A 123 8.02 -5.77 -18.11
C GLY A 123 7.60 -4.30 -18.10
N THR A 124 6.36 -3.98 -17.71
CA THR A 124 5.85 -2.60 -17.69
C THR A 124 5.95 -1.99 -16.29
N MET A 125 6.35 -0.72 -16.20
CA MET A 125 6.33 0.01 -14.93
C MET A 125 4.88 0.30 -14.51
N GLN A 126 4.54 -0.04 -13.27
CA GLN A 126 3.24 0.18 -12.67
C GLN A 126 3.38 1.00 -11.39
N CYS A 127 2.24 1.49 -10.90
CA CYS A 127 2.13 2.29 -9.69
C CYS A 127 1.13 1.68 -8.72
N GLU A 128 1.43 1.77 -7.43
CA GLU A 128 0.48 1.55 -6.34
C GLU A 128 0.47 2.77 -5.41
N LEU A 129 -0.72 3.21 -5.00
CA LEU A 129 -0.90 4.22 -3.97
C LEU A 129 -1.27 3.55 -2.65
N HIS A 130 -0.44 3.76 -1.65
CA HIS A 130 -0.62 3.25 -0.29
C HIS A 130 -0.99 4.40 0.64
N ILE A 131 -2.01 4.23 1.49
CA ILE A 131 -2.48 5.29 2.40
C ILE A 131 -2.90 4.71 3.75
N TRP A 132 -2.63 5.44 4.83
CA TRP A 132 -3.16 5.08 6.15
C TRP A 132 -4.67 5.31 6.22
N GLU A 133 -5.41 4.35 6.79
CA GLU A 133 -6.87 4.42 6.96
C GLU A 133 -7.34 5.72 7.62
N GLY A 134 -6.62 6.19 8.64
CA GLY A 134 -6.95 7.42 9.34
C GLY A 134 -7.01 8.65 8.43
N ASP A 135 -6.23 8.68 7.34
CA ASP A 135 -6.18 9.80 6.40
C ASP A 135 -7.18 9.64 5.24
N ILE A 136 -7.77 8.46 5.07
CA ILE A 136 -8.98 8.27 4.24
C ILE A 136 -10.19 8.89 4.94
N ILE A 137 -10.36 8.58 6.23
CA ILE A 137 -11.60 8.88 6.99
C ILE A 137 -11.72 10.36 7.36
N LYS A 138 -10.60 11.08 7.59
CA LYS A 138 -10.60 12.53 7.89
C LYS A 138 -11.36 13.39 6.87
N LYS A 139 -11.65 12.86 5.68
CA LYS A 139 -12.37 13.58 4.62
C LYS A 139 -13.86 13.22 4.52
N ASN A 140 -14.32 12.17 5.19
CA ASN A 140 -15.72 11.74 5.16
C ASN A 140 -16.56 12.40 6.27
N ASN A 141 -16.51 13.73 6.41
CA ASN A 141 -17.69 14.51 6.85
C ASN A 141 -18.78 14.50 5.75
N ILE A 142 -18.97 13.37 5.09
CA ILE A 142 -20.15 13.09 4.29
C ILE A 142 -21.19 12.65 5.31
N PHE A 143 -22.09 13.58 5.64
CA PHE A 143 -23.33 13.26 6.31
C PHE A 143 -24.00 12.08 5.58
N ILE A 144 -23.86 10.87 6.12
CA ILE A 144 -24.80 9.81 5.82
C ILE A 144 -26.08 10.18 6.58
N ILE A 145 -26.88 11.06 5.96
CA ILE A 145 -28.28 11.18 6.31
C ILE A 145 -28.89 9.82 5.92
N SER A 146 -28.96 8.90 6.89
CA SER A 146 -29.87 7.78 6.75
C SER A 146 -31.29 8.35 6.73
N LYS A 147 -31.84 8.54 5.54
CA LYS A 147 -33.30 8.59 5.42
C LYS A 147 -33.81 7.22 5.83
N ARG A 148 -34.35 7.11 7.04
CA ARG A 148 -35.26 6.00 7.37
C ARG A 148 -36.51 6.19 6.49
N PRO A 149 -36.95 5.17 5.74
CA PRO A 149 -38.29 5.21 5.17
C PRO A 149 -39.31 5.19 6.32
N ALA A 150 -40.34 6.02 6.16
CA ALA A 150 -41.54 6.02 6.99
C ALA A 150 -42.42 4.80 6.70
#